data_AF-A0A8H2PJI8-F1
#
_entry.id   AF-A0A8H2PJI8-F1
#
_cell.length_a   1.000
_cell.length_b   1.000
_cell.length_c   1.000
_cell.angle_alpha   90.00
_cell.angle_beta   90.00
_cell.angle_gamma   90.00
#
_symmetry.space_group_name_H-M   'P 1'
#
loop_
_entity.id
_entity.type
_entity.pdbx_description
1 polymer ?
#
loop_
_entity_poly.entity_id
_entity_poly.type
_entity_poly.pdbx_seq_one_letter_code
_entity_poly.pdbx_strand_id
1 'polypeptide(L)'
;MNLADKVLAVNNDLPIRTDAPVHSGKVRSVYWLTSADSERLIQEKGYDVPSDTALAIMVISDRISAFDCIWSGENDMRGVPGKGAALNAISNHWFSLFKEQGLADSHILDIPHPFVWIVQKAKPVMIEAICRQYITGSMWRAYTQGERHFCGIELPEGLAKDSKLTSLLQTPSTKGILTDIPGVPAVDDVNITRKNIEDNFAAFNFASVDDIALYEKLLTEGFNVISTALAKIDQVFVDTKFEFGYVKDKAGNDKLIYMDEVGTPDSSRIWDGEQYRMGNVVENSKEGFRQLLLNHFPDPDILLNKNRMSEREALARDNKLPLSVLMDVSKTYTDIAEKITGEKIVLSDNPKAEIIAILREQYQLID
;
A
#
# COMPACT_ATOMS: atom_id res chain seq x y z
N MET A 1 -31.36 -3.91 0.59
CA MET A 1 -30.06 -3.44 1.11
C MET A 1 -29.48 -2.50 0.07
N ASN A 2 -29.07 -1.29 0.45
CA ASN A 2 -28.54 -0.29 -0.48
C ASN A 2 -27.11 -0.71 -0.89
N LEU A 3 -26.66 -0.37 -2.10
CA LEU A 3 -25.27 -0.61 -2.52
C LEU A 3 -24.27 0.05 -1.56
N ALA A 4 -24.64 1.19 -0.98
CA ALA A 4 -23.84 1.88 0.04
C ALA A 4 -23.58 1.04 1.30
N ASP A 5 -24.51 0.14 1.67
CA ASP A 5 -24.35 -0.72 2.86
C ASP A 5 -23.25 -1.77 2.65
N LYS A 6 -22.92 -2.09 1.39
CA LYS A 6 -21.87 -3.03 0.99
C LYS A 6 -20.47 -2.42 1.00
N VAL A 7 -20.36 -1.11 1.22
CA VAL A 7 -19.10 -0.35 1.15
C VAL A 7 -18.64 -0.03 2.56
N LEU A 8 -17.46 -0.53 2.94
CA LEU A 8 -16.87 -0.19 4.24
C LEU A 8 -16.17 1.18 4.16
N ALA A 9 -16.96 2.26 4.17
CA ALA A 9 -16.43 3.62 4.05
C ALA A 9 -16.01 4.23 5.40
N VAL A 10 -16.59 3.80 6.52
CA VAL A 10 -16.22 4.22 7.88
C VAL A 10 -15.67 2.99 8.60
N ASN A 11 -14.42 3.08 9.06
CA ASN A 11 -13.68 1.95 9.62
C ASN A 11 -12.98 2.29 10.94
N ASN A 12 -13.26 3.45 11.54
CA ASN A 12 -12.68 3.95 12.78
C ASN A 12 -13.68 4.02 13.95
N ASP A 13 -14.88 3.44 13.79
CA ASP A 13 -15.98 3.49 14.76
C ASP A 13 -16.48 2.09 15.17
N LEU A 14 -15.65 1.05 14.98
CA LEU A 14 -15.96 -0.29 15.46
C LEU A 14 -15.80 -0.33 17.00
N PRO A 15 -16.68 -1.03 17.73
CA PRO A 15 -16.65 -1.11 19.19
C PRO A 15 -15.57 -2.09 19.71
N ILE A 16 -14.37 -2.05 19.12
CA ILE A 16 -13.23 -2.88 19.51
C ILE A 16 -12.64 -2.31 20.80
N ARG A 17 -12.35 -3.17 21.78
CA ARG A 17 -11.67 -2.76 23.01
C ARG A 17 -10.22 -2.35 22.72
N THR A 18 -9.84 -1.12 23.07
CA THR A 18 -8.49 -0.57 22.81
C THR A 18 -7.85 0.10 24.02
N ASP A 19 -6.51 0.10 24.05
CA ASP A 19 -5.70 0.83 25.05
C ASP A 19 -5.43 2.29 24.64
N ALA A 20 -5.70 2.66 23.38
CA ALA A 20 -5.37 3.95 22.82
C ALA A 20 -6.48 4.46 21.87
N PRO A 21 -6.51 5.77 21.58
CA PRO A 21 -7.35 6.32 20.52
C PRO A 21 -7.11 5.62 19.18
N VAL A 22 -8.20 5.38 18.45
CA VAL A 22 -8.14 4.79 17.11
C VAL A 22 -7.38 5.72 16.18
N HIS A 23 -6.29 5.23 15.59
CA HIS A 23 -5.59 5.96 14.55
C HIS A 23 -6.29 5.75 13.21
N SER A 24 -6.65 6.82 12.51
CA SER A 24 -7.35 6.72 11.22
C SER A 24 -6.57 7.46 10.15
N GLY A 25 -6.04 6.69 9.19
CA GLY A 25 -5.43 7.22 7.97
C GLY A 25 -6.42 7.37 6.82
N LYS A 26 -5.89 7.64 5.62
CA LYS A 26 -6.68 7.85 4.39
C LYS A 26 -7.63 6.66 4.11
N VAL A 27 -7.12 5.43 4.20
CA VAL A 27 -7.87 4.21 3.83
C VAL A 27 -7.85 3.10 4.88
N ARG A 28 -7.12 3.26 5.98
CA ARG A 28 -6.94 2.24 7.02
C ARG A 28 -7.11 2.86 8.41
N SER A 29 -7.61 2.07 9.34
CA SER A 29 -7.71 2.45 10.75
C SER A 29 -7.07 1.37 11.62
N VAL A 30 -6.42 1.79 12.70
CA VAL A 30 -5.65 0.93 13.59
C VAL A 30 -6.20 1.04 15.01
N TYR A 31 -6.59 -0.11 15.55
CA TYR A 31 -7.10 -0.29 16.90
C TYR A 31 -6.05 -1.05 17.70
N TRP A 32 -5.29 -0.35 18.54
CA TRP A 32 -4.31 -0.97 19.43
C TRP A 32 -5.03 -1.74 20.52
N LEU A 33 -4.81 -3.06 20.56
CA LEU A 33 -5.46 -3.94 21.52
C LEU A 33 -4.95 -3.68 22.93
N THR A 34 -5.73 -4.14 23.91
CA THR A 34 -5.25 -4.12 25.28
C THR A 34 -4.04 -5.04 25.45
N SER A 35 -3.16 -4.75 26.42
CA SER A 35 -2.04 -5.64 26.72
C SER A 35 -2.53 -7.06 27.07
N ALA A 36 -3.63 -7.17 27.81
CA ALA A 36 -4.25 -8.44 28.17
C ALA A 36 -4.86 -9.18 26.96
N ASP A 37 -5.53 -8.47 26.04
CA ASP A 37 -6.07 -9.07 24.82
C ASP A 37 -4.95 -9.48 23.85
N SER A 38 -3.85 -8.72 23.79
CA SER A 38 -2.67 -9.07 22.99
C SER A 38 -2.05 -10.37 23.48
N GLU A 39 -1.72 -10.46 24.77
CA GLU A 39 -1.13 -11.67 25.39
C GLU A 39 -2.04 -12.88 25.21
N ARG A 40 -3.35 -12.73 25.50
CA ARG A 40 -4.34 -13.78 25.33
C ARG A 40 -4.39 -14.29 23.89
N LEU A 41 -4.48 -13.41 22.90
CA LEU A 41 -4.57 -13.81 21.49
C LEU A 41 -3.28 -14.48 21.02
N ILE A 42 -2.10 -13.98 21.41
CA ILE A 42 -0.82 -14.62 21.09
C ILE A 42 -0.81 -16.06 21.60
N GLN A 43 -1.26 -16.29 22.82
CA GLN A 43 -1.32 -17.63 23.41
C GLN A 43 -2.39 -18.52 22.75
N GLU A 44 -3.63 -18.05 22.62
CA GLU A 44 -4.76 -18.83 22.10
C GLU A 44 -4.64 -19.17 20.62
N LYS A 45 -4.10 -18.25 19.82
CA LYS A 45 -3.93 -18.43 18.36
C LYS A 45 -2.54 -18.96 17.98
N GLY A 46 -1.59 -18.97 18.91
CA GLY A 46 -0.24 -19.48 18.70
C GLY A 46 0.60 -18.62 17.76
N TYR A 47 0.44 -17.30 17.81
CA TYR A 47 1.24 -16.38 16.98
C TYR A 47 2.73 -16.50 17.33
N ASP A 48 3.59 -16.51 16.29
CA ASP A 48 5.03 -16.70 16.44
C ASP A 48 5.77 -15.39 16.79
N VAL A 49 5.38 -14.79 17.92
CA VAL A 49 5.90 -13.53 18.46
C VAL A 49 6.09 -13.64 19.98
N PRO A 50 6.88 -12.75 20.62
CA PRO A 50 6.94 -12.67 22.08
C PRO A 50 5.56 -12.46 22.70
N SER A 51 5.31 -13.03 23.90
CA SER A 51 3.99 -12.98 24.56
C SER A 51 3.55 -11.57 24.97
N ASP A 52 4.49 -10.64 25.12
CA ASP A 52 4.27 -9.23 25.46
C ASP A 52 4.17 -8.33 24.21
N THR A 53 4.13 -8.91 23.01
CA THR A 53 4.03 -8.15 21.75
C THR A 53 2.70 -7.40 21.68
N ALA A 54 2.76 -6.08 21.52
CA ALA A 54 1.57 -5.28 21.28
C ALA A 54 0.95 -5.63 19.92
N LEU A 55 -0.32 -6.00 19.92
CA LEU A 55 -1.09 -6.29 18.72
C LEU A 55 -2.05 -5.15 18.37
N ALA A 56 -2.42 -5.07 17.09
CA ALA A 56 -3.50 -4.20 16.63
C ALA A 56 -4.43 -4.90 15.66
N ILE A 57 -5.69 -4.46 15.66
CA ILE A 57 -6.62 -4.72 14.56
C ILE A 57 -6.48 -3.58 13.56
N MET A 58 -6.07 -3.91 12.34
CA MET A 58 -6.04 -2.97 11.23
C MET A 58 -7.22 -3.25 10.32
N VAL A 59 -8.08 -2.24 10.14
CA VAL A 59 -9.26 -2.34 9.29
C VAL A 59 -9.03 -1.53 8.02
N ILE A 60 -9.01 -2.22 6.89
CA ILE A 60 -8.89 -1.63 5.56
C ILE A 60 -10.29 -1.19 5.13
N SER A 61 -10.42 0.03 4.59
CA SER A 61 -11.69 0.55 4.07
C SER A 61 -11.78 0.40 2.55
N ASP A 62 -12.98 0.55 2.02
CA ASP A 62 -13.22 0.70 0.59
C ASP A 62 -12.92 2.12 0.08
N ARG A 63 -12.49 3.05 0.93
CA ARG A 63 -12.17 4.42 0.48
C ARG A 63 -11.06 4.39 -0.57
N ILE A 64 -11.19 5.23 -1.58
CA ILE A 64 -10.15 5.49 -2.57
C ILE A 64 -9.63 6.91 -2.42
N SER A 65 -8.31 7.06 -2.44
CA SER A 65 -7.65 8.36 -2.43
C SER A 65 -6.77 8.53 -3.66
N ALA A 66 -6.78 9.73 -4.24
CA ALA A 66 -5.88 10.13 -5.30
C ALA A 66 -5.54 11.62 -5.14
N PHE A 67 -4.29 11.98 -5.41
CA PHE A 67 -3.77 13.34 -5.21
C PHE A 67 -3.97 13.85 -3.78
N ASP A 68 -3.83 12.95 -2.79
CA ASP A 68 -4.01 13.20 -1.36
C ASP A 68 -5.44 13.51 -0.89
N CYS A 69 -6.42 13.44 -1.79
CA CYS A 69 -7.84 13.59 -1.45
C CYS A 69 -8.59 12.27 -1.52
N ILE A 70 -9.57 12.08 -0.64
CA ILE A 70 -10.52 10.95 -0.68
C ILE A 70 -11.66 11.33 -1.63
N TRP A 71 -12.02 10.41 -2.53
CA TRP A 71 -13.07 10.62 -3.51
C TRP A 71 -14.33 9.84 -3.16
N SER A 72 -15.49 10.40 -3.51
CA SER A 72 -16.81 9.80 -3.30
C SER A 72 -17.66 9.98 -4.55
N GLY A 73 -18.66 9.13 -4.69
CA GLY A 73 -19.56 9.10 -5.83
C GLY A 73 -20.96 9.63 -5.50
N GLU A 74 -21.76 9.75 -6.54
CA GLU A 74 -23.20 10.01 -6.47
C GLU A 74 -23.92 8.93 -5.65
N ASN A 75 -25.16 9.21 -5.23
CA ASN A 75 -26.00 8.29 -4.44
C ASN A 75 -25.38 7.87 -3.09
N ASP A 76 -24.64 8.79 -2.46
CA ASP A 76 -23.95 8.59 -1.16
C ASP A 76 -22.93 7.44 -1.15
N MET A 77 -22.32 7.18 -2.31
CA MET A 77 -21.35 6.10 -2.46
C MET A 77 -19.96 6.58 -2.00
N ARG A 78 -19.54 6.18 -0.79
CA ARG A 78 -18.35 6.75 -0.08
C ARG A 78 -17.08 5.91 -0.21
N GLY A 79 -16.99 5.03 -1.19
CA GLY A 79 -15.84 4.16 -1.42
C GLY A 79 -15.94 3.42 -2.74
N VAL A 80 -15.05 2.46 -2.98
CA VAL A 80 -15.05 1.58 -4.14
C VAL A 80 -15.41 0.18 -3.63
N PRO A 81 -16.59 -0.36 -3.97
CA PRO A 81 -17.01 -1.68 -3.48
C PRO A 81 -15.94 -2.74 -3.73
N GLY A 82 -15.59 -3.51 -2.70
CA GLY A 82 -14.64 -4.62 -2.81
C GLY A 82 -13.17 -4.22 -2.91
N LYS A 83 -12.84 -2.92 -2.89
CA LYS A 83 -11.45 -2.45 -2.94
C LYS A 83 -10.66 -2.99 -1.75
N GLY A 84 -11.17 -2.82 -0.53
CA GLY A 84 -10.42 -3.25 0.66
C GLY A 84 -10.16 -4.76 0.67
N ALA A 85 -11.17 -5.55 0.33
CA ALA A 85 -11.08 -7.00 0.19
C ALA A 85 -10.06 -7.41 -0.90
N ALA A 86 -10.08 -6.77 -2.06
CA ALA A 86 -9.14 -7.03 -3.15
C ALA A 86 -7.69 -6.73 -2.75
N LEU A 87 -7.43 -5.57 -2.11
CA LEU A 87 -6.09 -5.18 -1.66
C LEU A 87 -5.53 -6.17 -0.62
N ASN A 88 -6.37 -6.61 0.31
CA ASN A 88 -6.02 -7.58 1.31
C ASN A 88 -5.69 -8.95 0.68
N ALA A 89 -6.57 -9.46 -0.18
CA ALA A 89 -6.39 -10.74 -0.86
C ALA A 89 -5.07 -10.78 -1.65
N ILE A 90 -4.75 -9.70 -2.37
CA ILE A 90 -3.48 -9.57 -3.12
C ILE A 90 -2.28 -9.55 -2.17
N SER A 91 -2.31 -8.73 -1.12
CA SER A 91 -1.19 -8.64 -0.16
C SER A 91 -0.92 -9.99 0.51
N ASN A 92 -1.98 -10.67 0.95
CA ASN A 92 -1.87 -11.98 1.59
C ASN A 92 -1.31 -13.04 0.64
N HIS A 93 -1.75 -13.04 -0.63
CA HIS A 93 -1.22 -13.94 -1.65
C HIS A 93 0.30 -13.73 -1.83
N TRP A 94 0.76 -12.49 -1.94
CA TRP A 94 2.18 -12.20 -2.07
C TRP A 94 2.98 -12.54 -0.83
N PHE A 95 2.51 -12.22 0.37
CA PHE A 95 3.20 -12.59 1.61
C PHE A 95 3.31 -14.10 1.79
N SER A 96 2.27 -14.85 1.41
CA SER A 96 2.32 -16.32 1.40
C SER A 96 3.41 -16.81 0.45
N LEU A 97 3.47 -16.29 -0.77
CA LEU A 97 4.50 -16.64 -1.74
C LEU A 97 5.90 -16.20 -1.29
N PHE A 98 6.06 -15.04 -0.64
CA PHE A 98 7.34 -14.60 -0.08
C PHE A 98 7.84 -15.58 0.96
N LYS A 99 6.97 -16.04 1.86
CA LYS A 99 7.29 -17.05 2.87
C LYS A 99 7.70 -18.37 2.23
N GLU A 100 6.99 -18.84 1.21
CA GLU A 100 7.34 -20.05 0.44
C GLU A 100 8.71 -19.95 -0.25
N GLN A 101 9.09 -18.75 -0.68
CA GLN A 101 10.39 -18.46 -1.29
C GLN A 101 11.50 -18.14 -0.26
N GLY A 102 11.20 -18.17 1.04
CA GLY A 102 12.17 -17.91 2.11
C GLY A 102 12.57 -16.44 2.27
N LEU A 103 11.75 -15.50 1.80
CA LEU A 103 11.92 -14.07 2.05
C LEU A 103 11.51 -13.72 3.49
N ALA A 104 11.70 -12.46 3.89
CA ALA A 104 11.28 -11.97 5.20
C ALA A 104 9.76 -12.09 5.41
N ASP A 105 9.35 -12.21 6.67
CA ASP A 105 7.94 -12.25 7.05
C ASP A 105 7.26 -10.88 6.88
N SER A 106 5.94 -10.85 7.12
CA SER A 106 5.15 -9.62 7.22
C SER A 106 4.75 -9.34 8.67
N HIS A 107 4.28 -8.12 8.95
CA HIS A 107 3.71 -7.81 10.27
C HIS A 107 2.32 -8.44 10.50
N ILE A 108 1.74 -9.07 9.48
CA ILE A 108 0.39 -9.65 9.52
C ILE A 108 0.50 -11.02 10.18
N LEU A 109 -0.26 -11.21 11.26
CA LEU A 109 -0.32 -12.47 12.00
C LEU A 109 -1.58 -13.27 11.68
N ASP A 110 -2.67 -12.59 11.34
CA ASP A 110 -3.96 -13.23 11.09
C ASP A 110 -4.87 -12.34 10.22
N ILE A 111 -5.82 -12.96 9.52
CA ILE A 111 -6.76 -12.30 8.61
C ILE A 111 -8.16 -12.87 8.87
N PRO A 112 -8.84 -12.41 9.92
CA PRO A 112 -10.15 -12.96 10.31
C PRO A 112 -11.27 -12.62 9.32
N HIS A 113 -11.09 -11.60 8.49
CA HIS A 113 -12.08 -11.11 7.54
C HIS A 113 -11.37 -10.43 6.35
N PRO A 114 -11.96 -10.38 5.14
CA PRO A 114 -11.34 -9.73 3.98
C PRO A 114 -10.95 -8.26 4.16
N PHE A 115 -11.44 -7.59 5.20
CA PHE A 115 -11.11 -6.19 5.51
C PHE A 115 -10.27 -6.02 6.78
N VAL A 116 -9.84 -7.09 7.43
CA VAL A 116 -9.22 -7.05 8.76
C VAL A 116 -7.91 -7.80 8.78
N TRP A 117 -6.87 -7.13 9.28
CA TRP A 117 -5.62 -7.74 9.69
C TRP A 117 -5.46 -7.67 11.20
N ILE A 118 -4.93 -8.73 11.78
CA ILE A 118 -4.29 -8.69 13.09
C ILE A 118 -2.80 -8.58 12.84
N VAL A 119 -2.20 -7.51 13.37
CA VAL A 119 -0.79 -7.19 13.12
C VAL A 119 -0.01 -7.06 14.42
N GLN A 120 1.25 -7.46 14.39
CA GLN A 120 2.21 -7.09 15.45
C GLN A 120 2.70 -5.65 15.24
N LYS A 121 2.95 -4.94 16.34
CA LYS A 121 3.58 -3.61 16.28
C LYS A 121 5.00 -3.72 15.75
N ALA A 122 5.25 -3.08 14.62
CA ALA A 122 6.58 -2.95 14.06
C ALA A 122 7.08 -1.50 14.19
N LYS A 123 8.39 -1.32 14.34
CA LYS A 123 9.07 -0.03 14.25
C LYS A 123 9.40 0.24 12.79
N PRO A 124 8.73 1.19 12.11
CA PRO A 124 8.93 1.38 10.68
C PRO A 124 10.30 1.98 10.37
N VAL A 125 10.90 1.52 9.26
CA VAL A 125 11.96 2.23 8.54
C VAL A 125 11.29 3.42 7.84
N MET A 126 11.86 4.61 7.98
CA MET A 126 11.25 5.86 7.50
C MET A 126 11.52 6.12 6.01
N ILE A 127 11.40 5.07 5.20
CA ILE A 127 11.65 5.08 3.76
C ILE A 127 10.50 4.39 3.04
N GLU A 128 10.05 5.01 1.95
CA GLU A 128 9.21 4.38 0.96
C GLU A 128 10.10 3.63 -0.04
N ALA A 129 10.01 2.30 0.01
CA ALA A 129 10.91 1.39 -0.70
C ALA A 129 10.44 1.15 -2.13
N ILE A 130 10.78 2.07 -3.03
CA ILE A 130 10.27 2.05 -4.39
C ILE A 130 11.23 1.32 -5.34
N CYS A 131 10.70 0.35 -6.09
CA CYS A 131 11.39 -0.37 -7.16
C CYS A 131 10.72 -0.09 -8.51
N ARG A 132 11.51 0.08 -9.57
CA ARG A 132 11.03 0.40 -10.93
C ARG A 132 11.70 -0.47 -11.99
N GLN A 133 10.89 -1.17 -12.78
CA GLN A 133 11.35 -1.95 -13.93
C GLN A 133 11.08 -1.24 -15.27
N TYR A 134 10.25 -0.19 -15.25
CA TYR A 134 9.87 0.61 -16.42
C TYR A 134 9.94 2.10 -16.07
N ILE A 135 10.23 2.93 -17.07
CA ILE A 135 10.24 4.39 -16.90
C ILE A 135 8.85 4.97 -17.16
N THR A 136 8.18 5.39 -16.08
CA THR A 136 6.88 6.06 -16.14
C THR A 136 6.73 7.02 -14.95
N GLY A 137 5.55 7.62 -14.79
CA GLY A 137 5.20 8.41 -13.61
C GLY A 137 6.17 9.55 -13.31
N SER A 138 6.57 9.67 -12.03
CA SER A 138 7.47 10.74 -11.58
C SER A 138 8.86 10.67 -12.22
N MET A 139 9.41 9.47 -12.42
CA MET A 139 10.72 9.30 -13.03
C MET A 139 10.72 9.72 -14.50
N TRP A 140 9.66 9.38 -15.26
CA TRP A 140 9.51 9.86 -16.64
C TRP A 140 9.39 11.38 -16.72
N ARG A 141 8.58 12.00 -15.84
CA ARG A 141 8.44 13.47 -15.80
C ARG A 141 9.79 14.15 -15.57
N ALA A 142 10.53 13.71 -14.56
CA ALA A 142 11.87 14.21 -14.27
C ALA A 142 12.81 14.05 -15.47
N TYR A 143 12.82 12.85 -16.08
CA TYR A 143 13.64 12.57 -17.26
C TYR A 143 13.32 13.49 -18.46
N THR A 144 12.05 13.73 -18.74
CA THR A 144 11.63 14.68 -19.80
C THR A 144 11.97 16.13 -19.50
N GLN A 145 12.17 16.48 -18.23
CA GLN A 145 12.62 17.81 -17.79
C GLN A 145 14.16 17.95 -17.81
N GLY A 146 14.87 16.93 -18.28
CA GLY A 146 16.34 16.93 -18.39
C GLY A 146 17.07 16.33 -17.19
N GLU A 147 16.36 15.80 -16.20
CA GLU A 147 17.01 15.09 -15.08
C GLU A 147 17.59 13.76 -15.58
N ARG A 148 18.89 13.55 -15.32
CA ARG A 148 19.61 12.30 -15.64
C ARG A 148 20.18 11.60 -14.42
N HIS A 149 20.18 12.27 -13.27
CA HIS A 149 20.58 11.68 -12.00
C HIS A 149 19.37 11.60 -11.10
N PHE A 150 18.76 10.42 -10.99
CA PHE A 150 17.53 10.20 -10.23
C PHE A 150 17.81 9.29 -9.04
N CYS A 151 17.60 9.76 -7.80
CA CYS A 151 17.95 9.01 -6.58
C CYS A 151 19.43 8.56 -6.54
N GLY A 152 20.33 9.31 -7.18
CA GLY A 152 21.76 8.96 -7.28
C GLY A 152 22.10 7.96 -8.38
N ILE A 153 21.11 7.57 -9.20
CA ILE A 153 21.27 6.66 -10.34
C ILE A 153 21.38 7.49 -11.62
N GLU A 154 22.40 7.21 -12.43
CA GLU A 154 22.53 7.79 -13.77
C GLU A 154 21.60 7.06 -14.75
N LEU A 155 20.66 7.79 -15.34
CA LEU A 155 19.73 7.28 -16.33
C LEU A 155 20.35 7.36 -17.73
N PRO A 156 20.27 6.30 -18.55
CA PRO A 156 20.78 6.34 -19.91
C PRO A 156 19.99 7.33 -20.77
N GLU A 157 20.64 7.85 -21.82
CA GLU A 157 19.96 8.66 -22.84
C GLU A 157 19.03 7.82 -23.73
N GLY A 158 18.12 8.49 -24.42
CA GLY A 158 17.25 7.87 -25.41
C GLY A 158 16.12 7.00 -24.85
N LEU A 159 15.84 7.04 -23.53
CA LEU A 159 14.67 6.37 -22.96
C LEU A 159 13.37 6.93 -23.54
N ALA A 160 12.41 6.03 -23.79
CA ALA A 160 11.09 6.36 -24.27
C ALA A 160 10.05 6.20 -23.15
N LYS A 161 8.92 6.92 -23.27
CA LYS A 161 7.83 6.82 -22.31
C LYS A 161 7.36 5.37 -22.18
N ASP A 162 7.17 4.90 -20.95
CA ASP A 162 6.63 3.58 -20.61
C ASP A 162 7.51 2.40 -21.11
N SER A 163 8.78 2.66 -21.43
CA SER A 163 9.72 1.61 -21.86
C SER A 163 10.29 0.83 -20.68
N LYS A 164 10.59 -0.45 -20.90
CA LYS A 164 11.31 -1.27 -19.91
C LYS A 164 12.74 -0.75 -19.71
N LEU A 165 13.20 -0.71 -18.47
CA LEU A 165 14.56 -0.36 -18.08
C LEU A 165 15.50 -1.57 -18.24
N THR A 166 16.78 -1.31 -18.43
CA THR A 166 17.82 -2.35 -18.58
C THR A 166 18.08 -3.12 -17.28
N SER A 167 17.80 -2.50 -16.13
CA SER A 167 17.91 -3.10 -14.80
C SER A 167 16.76 -2.62 -13.92
N LEU A 168 16.49 -3.38 -12.85
CA LEU A 168 15.56 -2.96 -11.80
C LEU A 168 16.22 -1.85 -10.99
N LEU A 169 15.58 -0.69 -10.91
CA LEU A 169 16.09 0.46 -10.18
C LEU A 169 15.40 0.60 -8.83
N GLN A 170 16.17 0.86 -7.77
CA GLN A 170 15.65 1.25 -6.47
C GLN A 170 15.69 2.78 -6.36
N THR A 171 14.53 3.39 -6.18
CA THR A 171 14.38 4.85 -6.17
C THR A 171 13.69 5.31 -4.89
N PRO A 172 14.35 5.17 -3.72
CA PRO A 172 13.71 5.40 -2.43
C PRO A 172 13.28 6.86 -2.25
N SER A 173 12.22 7.06 -1.47
CA SER A 173 11.84 8.37 -0.95
C SER A 173 11.68 8.34 0.56
N THR A 174 11.68 9.50 1.21
CA THR A 174 11.32 9.58 2.63
C THR A 174 9.88 9.11 2.83
N LYS A 175 9.58 8.61 4.03
CA LYS A 175 8.21 8.37 4.48
C LYS A 175 7.71 9.60 5.24
N GLY A 176 6.91 10.43 4.58
CA GLY A 176 6.44 11.69 5.16
C GLY A 176 7.51 12.79 5.20
N ILE A 177 7.22 13.85 5.97
CA ILE A 177 8.14 14.97 6.22
C ILE A 177 9.09 14.60 7.36
N LEU A 178 10.38 14.45 7.03
CA LEU A 178 11.45 14.27 8.00
C LEU A 178 12.25 15.58 8.13
N THR A 179 12.55 15.99 9.36
CA THR A 179 13.32 17.21 9.65
C THR A 179 14.70 16.87 10.19
N ASP A 180 15.62 17.81 10.10
CA ASP A 180 16.93 17.73 10.76
C ASP A 180 17.84 16.59 10.25
N ILE A 181 17.63 16.14 9.01
CA ILE A 181 18.47 15.13 8.33
C ILE A 181 19.39 15.82 7.31
N PRO A 182 20.72 15.83 7.51
CA PRO A 182 21.69 16.37 6.55
C PRO A 182 21.49 15.85 5.12
N GLY A 183 21.35 16.79 4.17
CA GLY A 183 21.21 16.48 2.75
C GLY A 183 19.82 15.98 2.33
N VAL A 184 18.82 16.02 3.23
CA VAL A 184 17.44 15.63 2.95
C VAL A 184 16.51 16.81 3.23
N PRO A 185 15.83 17.37 2.22
CA PRO A 185 14.88 18.46 2.42
C PRO A 185 13.70 18.04 3.30
N ALA A 186 13.21 18.94 4.14
CA ALA A 186 11.99 18.76 4.94
C ALA A 186 10.72 18.90 4.07
N VAL A 187 10.57 17.97 3.12
CA VAL A 187 9.48 17.92 2.14
C VAL A 187 8.89 16.52 2.15
N ASP A 188 7.58 16.46 1.94
CA ASP A 188 6.81 15.21 1.93
C ASP A 188 7.20 14.31 0.75
N ASP A 189 7.53 13.05 1.07
CA ASP A 189 7.94 11.98 0.16
C ASP A 189 9.06 12.40 -0.83
N VAL A 190 10.13 12.98 -0.31
CA VAL A 190 11.25 13.44 -1.16
C VAL A 190 12.13 12.26 -1.59
N ASN A 191 12.46 12.18 -2.88
CA ASN A 191 13.41 11.20 -3.40
C ASN A 191 14.78 11.38 -2.72
N ILE A 192 15.39 10.27 -2.30
CA ILE A 192 16.69 10.25 -1.62
C ILE A 192 17.65 9.28 -2.32
N THR A 193 18.95 9.50 -2.11
CA THR A 193 19.99 8.60 -2.63
C THR A 193 20.36 7.53 -1.61
N ARG A 194 20.96 6.42 -2.06
CA ARG A 194 21.58 5.43 -1.17
C ARG A 194 22.56 6.08 -0.18
N LYS A 195 23.35 7.06 -0.64
CA LYS A 195 24.28 7.80 0.21
C LYS A 195 23.56 8.59 1.31
N ASN A 196 22.41 9.22 1.01
CA ASN A 196 21.62 9.88 2.05
C ASN A 196 21.19 8.89 3.14
N ILE A 197 20.83 7.66 2.76
CA ILE A 197 20.45 6.60 3.69
C ILE A 197 21.65 6.16 4.53
N GLU A 198 22.79 5.85 3.90
CA GLU A 198 24.01 5.42 4.60
C GLU A 198 24.51 6.48 5.60
N ASP A 199 24.59 7.74 5.17
CA ASP A 199 25.07 8.85 6.00
C ASP A 199 24.13 9.15 7.18
N ASN A 200 22.85 8.72 7.11
CA ASN A 200 21.81 9.05 8.09
C ASN A 200 20.97 7.84 8.54
N PHE A 201 21.52 6.61 8.51
CA PHE A 201 20.75 5.38 8.66
C PHE A 201 19.87 5.35 9.93
N ALA A 202 20.40 5.87 11.04
CA ALA A 202 19.69 5.95 12.32
C ALA A 202 18.48 6.90 12.25
N ALA A 203 18.57 8.01 11.52
CA ALA A 203 17.45 8.93 11.31
C ALA A 203 16.34 8.31 10.45
N PHE A 204 16.71 7.35 9.60
CA PHE A 204 15.76 6.52 8.85
C PHE A 204 15.27 5.28 9.61
N ASN A 205 15.59 5.17 10.90
CA ASN A 205 15.25 4.04 11.78
C ASN A 205 15.90 2.69 11.43
N PHE A 206 16.93 2.64 10.59
CA PHE A 206 17.74 1.43 10.46
C PHE A 206 18.49 1.16 11.78
N ALA A 207 18.56 -0.12 12.17
CA ALA A 207 19.32 -0.54 13.35
C ALA A 207 20.83 -0.54 13.09
N SER A 208 21.25 -0.82 11.84
CA SER A 208 22.64 -0.79 11.41
C SER A 208 22.78 -0.37 9.95
N VAL A 209 24.00 -0.02 9.53
CA VAL A 209 24.33 0.24 8.11
C VAL A 209 24.18 -1.04 7.27
N ASP A 210 24.51 -2.20 7.85
CA ASP A 210 24.41 -3.50 7.16
C ASP A 210 22.95 -3.85 6.79
N ASP A 211 21.98 -3.39 7.58
CA ASP A 211 20.56 -3.58 7.30
C ASP A 211 20.09 -2.87 6.03
N ILE A 212 20.81 -1.84 5.57
CA ILE A 212 20.50 -1.17 4.30
C ILE A 212 20.63 -2.19 3.15
N ALA A 213 21.72 -2.97 3.13
CA ALA A 213 21.93 -3.98 2.10
C ALA A 213 20.90 -5.12 2.19
N LEU A 214 20.49 -5.50 3.41
CA LEU A 214 19.43 -6.49 3.61
C LEU A 214 18.08 -5.98 3.08
N TYR A 215 17.71 -4.76 3.42
CA TYR A 215 16.52 -4.08 2.93
C TYR A 215 16.50 -4.00 1.39
N GLU A 216 17.60 -3.57 0.77
CA GLU A 216 17.71 -3.47 -0.69
C GLU A 216 17.57 -4.85 -1.35
N LYS A 217 18.20 -5.87 -0.77
CA LYS A 217 18.09 -7.27 -1.23
C LYS A 217 16.63 -7.74 -1.17
N LEU A 218 15.97 -7.59 -0.02
CA LEU A 218 14.58 -8.00 0.18
C LEU A 218 13.61 -7.26 -0.75
N LEU A 219 13.87 -5.98 -1.03
CA LEU A 219 13.08 -5.20 -1.97
C LEU A 219 13.20 -5.76 -3.40
N THR A 220 14.42 -6.05 -3.86
CA THR A 220 14.64 -6.63 -5.19
C THR A 220 14.08 -8.06 -5.29
N GLU A 221 14.29 -8.91 -4.28
CA GLU A 221 13.77 -10.28 -4.28
C GLU A 221 12.24 -10.29 -4.29
N GLY A 222 11.59 -9.49 -3.44
CA GLY A 222 10.13 -9.40 -3.40
C GLY A 222 9.53 -8.85 -4.70
N PHE A 223 10.17 -7.84 -5.31
CA PHE A 223 9.77 -7.36 -6.64
C PHE A 223 9.85 -8.47 -7.69
N ASN A 224 10.94 -9.23 -7.71
CA ASN A 224 11.17 -10.30 -8.69
C ASN A 224 10.17 -11.46 -8.53
N VAL A 225 9.81 -11.82 -7.30
CA VAL A 225 8.78 -12.83 -7.03
C VAL A 225 7.44 -12.39 -7.62
N ILE A 226 6.99 -11.16 -7.33
CA ILE A 226 5.73 -10.62 -7.86
C ILE A 226 5.79 -10.54 -9.39
N SER A 227 6.85 -9.95 -9.94
CA SER A 227 7.02 -9.78 -11.39
C SER A 227 6.97 -11.11 -12.13
N THR A 228 7.64 -12.14 -11.59
CA THR A 228 7.66 -13.48 -12.17
C THR A 228 6.29 -14.14 -12.12
N ALA A 229 5.55 -13.97 -11.02
CA ALA A 229 4.20 -14.51 -10.89
C ALA A 229 3.21 -13.81 -11.84
N LEU A 230 3.23 -12.47 -11.89
CA LEU A 230 2.38 -11.68 -12.78
C LEU A 230 2.64 -11.95 -14.26
N ALA A 231 3.89 -12.16 -14.66
CA ALA A 231 4.23 -12.50 -16.03
C ALA A 231 3.56 -13.81 -16.51
N LYS A 232 3.30 -14.78 -15.62
CA LYS A 232 2.62 -16.05 -15.96
C LYS A 232 1.15 -15.87 -16.32
N ILE A 233 0.53 -14.78 -15.86
CA ILE A 233 -0.87 -14.42 -16.12
C ILE A 233 -0.97 -13.22 -17.08
N ASP A 234 0.09 -12.98 -17.84
CA ASP A 234 0.21 -11.91 -18.83
C ASP A 234 -0.07 -10.50 -18.29
N GLN A 235 0.45 -10.22 -17.09
CA GLN A 235 0.42 -8.90 -16.47
C GLN A 235 1.85 -8.37 -16.29
N VAL A 236 2.05 -7.09 -16.53
CA VAL A 236 3.34 -6.42 -16.45
C VAL A 236 3.44 -5.68 -15.12
N PHE A 237 4.41 -6.07 -14.29
CA PHE A 237 4.72 -5.37 -13.04
C PHE A 237 5.71 -4.23 -13.29
N VAL A 238 5.25 -2.99 -13.08
CA VAL A 238 5.91 -1.78 -13.60
C VAL A 238 6.81 -1.15 -12.56
N ASP A 239 6.20 -0.76 -11.45
CA ASP A 239 6.84 -0.24 -10.26
C ASP A 239 5.99 -0.60 -9.03
N THR A 240 6.61 -0.60 -7.86
CA THR A 240 5.93 -0.84 -6.58
C THR A 240 6.63 -0.11 -5.45
N LYS A 241 5.90 0.11 -4.37
CA LYS A 241 6.37 0.67 -3.11
C LYS A 241 6.15 -0.34 -1.99
N PHE A 242 7.22 -0.78 -1.35
CA PHE A 242 7.15 -1.57 -0.12
C PHE A 242 7.41 -0.69 1.10
N GLU A 243 7.04 -1.20 2.27
CA GLU A 243 7.48 -0.65 3.56
C GLU A 243 8.14 -1.76 4.36
N PHE A 244 9.08 -1.37 5.22
CA PHE A 244 9.81 -2.27 6.07
C PHE A 244 9.81 -1.76 7.51
N GLY A 245 10.04 -2.66 8.43
CA GLY A 245 10.25 -2.30 9.83
C GLY A 245 10.81 -3.43 10.64
N TYR A 246 11.13 -3.12 11.89
CA TYR A 246 11.69 -4.07 12.83
C TYR A 246 10.62 -4.57 13.79
N VAL A 247 10.62 -5.88 14.02
CA VAL A 247 9.86 -6.56 15.07
C VAL A 247 10.80 -7.39 15.93
N LYS A 248 10.29 -7.87 17.06
CA LYS A 248 10.97 -8.89 17.86
C LYS A 248 10.53 -10.27 17.40
N ASP A 249 11.48 -11.14 17.09
CA ASP A 249 11.20 -12.57 16.94
C ASP A 249 10.88 -13.19 18.31
N LYS A 250 10.41 -14.45 18.32
CA LYS A 250 10.07 -15.18 19.54
C LYS A 250 11.22 -15.31 20.55
N ALA A 251 12.47 -15.21 20.09
CA ALA A 251 13.66 -15.22 20.94
C ALA A 251 14.05 -13.81 21.44
N GLY A 252 13.35 -12.76 21.02
CA GLY A 252 13.58 -11.37 21.41
C GLY A 252 14.60 -10.63 20.54
N ASN A 253 15.03 -11.20 19.40
CA ASN A 253 15.96 -10.54 18.49
C ASN A 253 15.22 -9.59 17.55
N ASP A 254 15.87 -8.50 17.16
CA ASP A 254 15.34 -7.62 16.12
C ASP A 254 15.38 -8.32 14.76
N LYS A 255 14.26 -8.24 14.03
CA LYS A 255 14.10 -8.81 12.70
C LYS A 255 13.50 -7.77 11.77
N LEU A 256 14.17 -7.51 10.65
CA LEU A 256 13.63 -6.71 9.55
C LEU A 256 12.57 -7.52 8.80
N ILE A 257 11.38 -6.96 8.66
CA ILE A 257 10.22 -7.58 8.00
C ILE A 257 9.58 -6.62 6.99
N TYR A 258 8.77 -7.17 6.09
CA TYR A 258 7.87 -6.36 5.29
C TYR A 258 6.73 -5.82 6.16
N MET A 259 6.25 -4.64 5.81
CA MET A 259 5.10 -4.00 6.44
C MET A 259 4.15 -3.48 5.37
N ASP A 260 2.93 -3.20 5.81
CA ASP A 260 1.86 -2.66 4.98
C ASP A 260 1.45 -3.63 3.86
N GLU A 261 0.70 -3.15 2.87
CA GLU A 261 0.34 -3.84 1.66
C GLU A 261 1.52 -3.92 0.67
N VAL A 262 1.58 -5.00 -0.10
CA VAL A 262 2.61 -5.20 -1.14
C VAL A 262 1.96 -5.64 -2.44
N GLY A 263 2.51 -5.19 -3.58
CA GLY A 263 2.07 -5.66 -4.90
C GLY A 263 0.62 -5.35 -5.26
N THR A 264 -0.04 -4.42 -4.56
CA THR A 264 -1.45 -4.10 -4.78
C THR A 264 -1.62 -3.01 -5.84
N PRO A 265 -2.82 -2.86 -6.44
CA PRO A 265 -3.20 -1.73 -7.29
C PRO A 265 -2.99 -0.34 -6.64
N ASP A 266 -2.99 -0.24 -5.31
CA ASP A 266 -2.74 1.02 -4.60
C ASP A 266 -1.24 1.31 -4.44
N SER A 267 -0.41 0.29 -4.27
CA SER A 267 1.03 0.40 -4.04
C SER A 267 1.88 0.23 -5.30
N SER A 268 1.30 -0.22 -6.41
CA SER A 268 2.02 -0.65 -7.62
C SER A 268 1.29 -0.24 -8.90
N ARG A 269 2.06 -0.04 -9.97
CA ARG A 269 1.52 -0.02 -11.34
C ARG A 269 1.56 -1.43 -11.93
N ILE A 270 0.44 -1.83 -12.50
CA ILE A 270 0.25 -3.14 -13.13
C ILE A 270 -0.39 -2.87 -14.48
N TRP A 271 0.27 -3.26 -15.57
CA TRP A 271 -0.28 -3.11 -16.91
C TRP A 271 -0.76 -4.44 -17.48
N ASP A 272 -1.76 -4.37 -18.34
CA ASP A 272 -2.13 -5.50 -19.17
C ASP A 272 -1.01 -5.84 -20.17
N GLY A 273 -0.55 -7.09 -20.17
CA GLY A 273 0.58 -7.52 -20.98
C GLY A 273 0.29 -7.62 -22.47
N GLU A 274 -0.91 -8.04 -22.85
CA GLU A 274 -1.33 -8.08 -24.25
C GLU A 274 -1.37 -6.68 -24.85
N GLN A 275 -2.02 -5.74 -24.15
CA GLN A 275 -2.11 -4.35 -24.59
C GLN A 275 -0.73 -3.70 -24.69
N TYR A 276 0.15 -3.95 -23.71
CA TYR A 276 1.51 -3.40 -23.74
C TYR A 276 2.31 -3.86 -24.97
N ARG A 277 2.20 -5.13 -25.36
CA ARG A 277 2.84 -5.64 -26.59
C ARG A 277 2.26 -5.02 -27.87
N MET A 278 1.00 -4.58 -27.84
CA MET A 278 0.37 -3.83 -28.93
C MET A 278 0.72 -2.33 -28.93
N GLY A 279 1.51 -1.87 -27.96
CA GLY A 279 1.92 -0.47 -27.82
C GLY A 279 0.93 0.39 -27.01
N ASN A 280 -0.03 -0.23 -26.32
CA ASN A 280 -1.03 0.46 -25.49
C ASN A 280 -0.75 0.22 -24.00
N VAL A 281 -0.86 1.27 -23.19
CA VAL A 281 -0.82 1.13 -21.72
C VAL A 281 -2.25 1.07 -21.20
N VAL A 282 -2.64 -0.09 -20.67
CA VAL A 282 -3.90 -0.28 -19.95
C VAL A 282 -3.58 -0.57 -18.49
N GLU A 283 -3.98 0.36 -17.62
CA GLU A 283 -3.71 0.34 -16.19
C GLU A 283 -4.69 -0.56 -15.43
N ASN A 284 -4.16 -1.55 -14.73
CA ASN A 284 -4.86 -2.36 -13.72
C ASN A 284 -4.51 -1.89 -12.31
N SER A 285 -4.35 -0.56 -12.14
CA SER A 285 -3.90 0.08 -10.90
C SER A 285 -4.63 1.39 -10.60
N LYS A 286 -4.37 1.96 -9.42
CA LYS A 286 -4.82 3.31 -9.03
C LYS A 286 -4.41 4.40 -10.02
N GLU A 287 -3.38 4.18 -10.83
CA GLU A 287 -2.99 5.13 -11.86
C GLU A 287 -4.09 5.35 -12.91
N GLY A 288 -4.87 4.32 -13.26
CA GLY A 288 -6.04 4.48 -14.13
C GLY A 288 -7.06 5.47 -13.56
N PHE A 289 -7.31 5.40 -12.25
CA PHE A 289 -8.16 6.36 -11.56
C PHE A 289 -7.55 7.77 -11.53
N ARG A 290 -6.23 7.91 -11.35
CA ARG A 290 -5.55 9.22 -11.44
C ARG A 290 -5.71 9.86 -12.81
N GLN A 291 -5.50 9.09 -13.89
CA GLN A 291 -5.65 9.58 -15.26
C GLN A 291 -7.10 9.97 -15.56
N LEU A 292 -8.07 9.21 -15.05
CA LEU A 292 -9.48 9.56 -15.16
C LEU A 292 -9.76 10.92 -14.52
N LEU A 293 -9.30 11.17 -13.30
CA LEU A 293 -9.51 12.45 -12.62
C LEU A 293 -8.87 13.62 -13.40
N LEU A 294 -7.64 13.44 -13.91
CA LEU A 294 -6.96 14.46 -14.72
C LEU A 294 -7.71 14.78 -16.01
N ASN A 295 -8.38 13.80 -16.62
CA ASN A 295 -9.18 13.99 -17.83
C ASN A 295 -10.61 14.47 -17.56
N HIS A 296 -11.12 14.23 -16.35
CA HIS A 296 -12.49 14.57 -15.96
C HIS A 296 -12.64 16.04 -15.60
N PHE A 297 -11.64 16.61 -14.89
CA PHE A 297 -11.69 18.01 -14.46
C PHE A 297 -11.07 18.96 -15.49
N PRO A 298 -11.65 20.15 -15.72
CA PRO A 298 -11.18 21.08 -16.75
C PRO A 298 -9.82 21.70 -16.45
N ASP A 299 -9.46 21.84 -15.17
CA ASP A 299 -8.15 22.33 -14.71
C ASP A 299 -7.42 21.22 -13.93
N PRO A 300 -6.70 20.31 -14.62
CA PRO A 300 -5.95 19.24 -13.96
C PRO A 300 -4.77 19.76 -13.12
N ASP A 301 -4.32 21.00 -13.29
CA ASP A 301 -3.23 21.57 -12.49
C ASP A 301 -3.60 21.63 -11.00
N ILE A 302 -4.88 21.79 -10.65
CA ILE A 302 -5.37 21.70 -9.26
C ILE A 302 -4.94 20.38 -8.60
N LEU A 303 -5.01 19.28 -9.34
CA LEU A 303 -4.66 17.94 -8.85
C LEU A 303 -3.14 17.71 -8.77
N LEU A 304 -2.35 18.38 -9.62
CA LEU A 304 -0.91 18.16 -9.73
C LEU A 304 -0.09 19.12 -8.88
N ASN A 305 -0.55 20.36 -8.70
CA ASN A 305 0.20 21.43 -8.09
C ASN A 305 0.07 21.40 -6.56
N LYS A 306 1.18 21.10 -5.86
CA LYS A 306 1.23 21.07 -4.38
C LYS A 306 1.00 22.45 -3.73
N ASN A 307 1.04 23.55 -4.49
CA ASN A 307 0.71 24.88 -3.96
C ASN A 307 -0.80 25.19 -3.96
N ARG A 308 -1.63 24.32 -4.58
CA ARG A 308 -3.08 24.49 -4.73
C ARG A 308 -3.88 23.49 -3.87
N MET A 309 -3.32 23.06 -2.73
CA MET A 309 -3.94 22.02 -1.89
C MET A 309 -5.35 22.40 -1.42
N SER A 310 -5.58 23.64 -1.00
CA SER A 310 -6.91 24.07 -0.57
C SER A 310 -7.96 23.98 -1.68
N GLU A 311 -7.58 24.33 -2.92
CA GLU A 311 -8.45 24.16 -4.09
C GLU A 311 -8.67 22.69 -4.41
N ARG A 312 -7.64 21.86 -4.27
CA ARG A 312 -7.72 20.41 -4.49
C ARG A 312 -8.67 19.72 -3.52
N GLU A 313 -8.57 20.06 -2.24
CA GLU A 313 -9.46 19.54 -1.19
C GLU A 313 -10.90 19.98 -1.43
N ALA A 314 -11.11 21.24 -1.83
CA ALA A 314 -12.43 21.74 -2.21
C ALA A 314 -12.98 20.99 -3.44
N LEU A 315 -12.16 20.79 -4.47
CA LEU A 315 -12.54 20.06 -5.69
C LEU A 315 -13.05 18.65 -5.35
N ALA A 316 -12.31 17.89 -4.54
CA ALA A 316 -12.70 16.53 -4.16
C ALA A 316 -13.93 16.48 -3.24
N ARG A 317 -14.06 17.45 -2.32
CA ARG A 317 -15.21 17.53 -1.41
C ARG A 317 -16.50 17.88 -2.14
N ASP A 318 -16.42 18.86 -3.04
CA ASP A 318 -17.59 19.53 -3.62
C ASP A 318 -18.05 18.86 -4.93
N ASN A 319 -17.27 17.90 -5.48
CA ASN A 319 -17.62 17.16 -6.70
C ASN A 319 -17.75 15.66 -6.43
N LYS A 320 -18.96 15.13 -6.60
CA LYS A 320 -19.22 13.69 -6.58
C LYS A 320 -18.94 13.09 -7.95
N LEU A 321 -18.28 11.95 -7.98
CA LEU A 321 -18.02 11.22 -9.23
C LEU A 321 -19.26 10.42 -9.66
N PRO A 322 -19.50 10.23 -10.97
CA PRO A 322 -20.54 9.33 -11.43
C PRO A 322 -20.39 7.94 -10.83
N LEU A 323 -21.49 7.28 -10.47
CA LEU A 323 -21.45 5.94 -9.86
C LEU A 323 -20.67 4.94 -10.74
N SER A 324 -20.81 5.04 -12.07
CA SER A 324 -20.10 4.18 -13.02
C SER A 324 -18.59 4.25 -12.86
N VAL A 325 -18.01 5.41 -12.55
CA VAL A 325 -16.57 5.58 -12.34
C VAL A 325 -16.09 4.70 -11.18
N LEU A 326 -16.80 4.71 -10.06
CA LEU A 326 -16.40 3.90 -8.91
C LEU A 326 -16.66 2.40 -9.13
N MET A 327 -17.67 2.05 -9.94
CA MET A 327 -17.90 0.65 -10.33
C MET A 327 -16.84 0.15 -11.32
N ASP A 328 -16.35 0.98 -12.22
CA ASP A 328 -15.25 0.64 -13.13
C ASP A 328 -13.96 0.42 -12.33
N VAL A 329 -13.67 1.29 -11.35
CA VAL A 329 -12.53 1.09 -10.45
C VAL A 329 -12.71 -0.17 -9.61
N SER A 330 -13.92 -0.43 -9.09
CA SER A 330 -14.24 -1.66 -8.36
C SER A 330 -13.90 -2.88 -9.21
N LYS A 331 -14.39 -2.91 -10.46
CA LYS A 331 -14.10 -3.97 -11.42
C LYS A 331 -12.60 -4.13 -11.66
N THR A 332 -11.85 -3.04 -11.86
CA THR A 332 -10.39 -3.12 -12.03
C THR A 332 -9.72 -3.81 -10.84
N TYR A 333 -10.09 -3.44 -9.61
CA TYR A 333 -9.47 -3.97 -8.39
C TYR A 333 -9.88 -5.43 -8.13
N THR A 334 -11.16 -5.76 -8.30
CA THR A 334 -11.63 -7.14 -8.13
C THR A 334 -11.04 -8.04 -9.21
N ASP A 335 -11.11 -7.66 -10.50
CA ASP A 335 -10.62 -8.51 -11.59
C ASP A 335 -9.12 -8.80 -11.47
N ILE A 336 -8.30 -7.80 -11.12
CA ILE A 336 -6.86 -8.04 -10.95
C ILE A 336 -6.57 -8.89 -9.72
N ALA A 337 -7.32 -8.72 -8.63
CA ALA A 337 -7.20 -9.59 -7.46
C ALA A 337 -7.58 -11.04 -7.80
N GLU A 338 -8.66 -11.26 -8.53
CA GLU A 338 -9.08 -12.60 -8.96
C GLU A 338 -8.07 -13.24 -9.90
N LYS A 339 -7.49 -12.46 -10.83
CA LYS A 339 -6.41 -12.93 -11.71
C LYS A 339 -5.15 -13.33 -10.94
N ILE A 340 -4.75 -12.52 -9.96
CA ILE A 340 -3.56 -12.76 -9.14
C ILE A 340 -3.74 -13.97 -8.24
N THR A 341 -4.85 -14.01 -7.51
CA THR A 341 -5.11 -15.02 -6.47
C THR A 341 -5.64 -16.33 -7.04
N GLY A 342 -6.26 -16.29 -8.22
CA GLY A 342 -7.00 -17.43 -8.78
C GLY A 342 -8.36 -17.67 -8.13
N GLU A 343 -8.79 -16.82 -7.20
CA GLU A 343 -10.02 -16.96 -6.42
C GLU A 343 -10.99 -15.81 -6.68
N LYS A 344 -12.30 -16.04 -6.49
CA LYS A 344 -13.32 -15.00 -6.64
C LYS A 344 -13.35 -14.05 -5.45
N ILE A 345 -13.45 -12.74 -5.70
CA ILE A 345 -13.63 -11.76 -4.63
C ILE A 345 -15.11 -11.70 -4.28
N VAL A 346 -15.45 -12.28 -3.12
CA VAL A 346 -16.82 -12.26 -2.60
C VAL A 346 -17.06 -10.94 -1.87
N LEU A 347 -18.00 -10.15 -2.38
CA LEU A 347 -18.41 -8.91 -1.75
C LEU A 347 -19.36 -9.18 -0.59
N SER A 348 -19.00 -8.67 0.57
CA SER A 348 -19.86 -8.67 1.75
C SER A 348 -21.14 -7.85 1.51
N ASP A 349 -22.27 -8.36 2.00
CA ASP A 349 -23.53 -7.61 1.99
C ASP A 349 -23.56 -6.55 3.11
N ASN A 350 -22.86 -6.80 4.23
CA ASN A 350 -22.72 -5.86 5.34
C ASN A 350 -21.36 -6.07 6.04
N PRO A 351 -20.26 -5.51 5.50
CA PRO A 351 -18.92 -5.81 6.00
C PRO A 351 -18.74 -5.37 7.44
N LYS A 352 -19.40 -4.28 7.86
CA LYS A 352 -19.32 -3.80 9.24
C LYS A 352 -19.93 -4.79 10.23
N ALA A 353 -21.12 -5.33 9.92
CA ALA A 353 -21.77 -6.30 10.79
C ALA A 353 -20.97 -7.61 10.85
N GLU A 354 -20.44 -8.08 9.71
CA GLU A 354 -19.61 -9.28 9.63
C GLU A 354 -18.32 -9.15 10.44
N ILE A 355 -17.63 -8.01 10.35
CA ILE A 355 -16.44 -7.71 11.16
C ILE A 355 -16.79 -7.74 12.66
N ILE A 356 -17.88 -7.07 13.06
CA ILE A 356 -18.29 -7.04 14.48
C ILE A 356 -18.59 -8.45 14.98
N ALA A 357 -19.32 -9.25 14.21
CA ALA A 357 -19.67 -10.62 14.58
C ALA A 357 -18.40 -11.48 14.76
N ILE A 358 -17.48 -11.47 13.79
CA ILE A 358 -16.26 -12.27 13.84
C ILE A 358 -15.36 -11.84 15.01
N LEU A 359 -15.15 -10.54 15.22
CA LEU A 359 -14.31 -10.04 16.30
C LEU A 359 -14.91 -10.28 17.69
N ARG A 360 -16.24 -10.29 17.82
CA ARG A 360 -16.93 -10.68 19.05
C ARG A 360 -16.81 -12.18 19.30
N GLU A 361 -17.24 -13.00 18.34
CA GLU A 361 -17.48 -14.43 18.53
C GLU A 361 -16.19 -15.25 18.53
N GLN A 362 -15.21 -14.90 17.70
CA GLN A 362 -14.01 -15.71 17.48
C GLN A 362 -12.74 -15.14 18.11
N TYR A 363 -12.74 -13.84 18.44
CA TYR A 363 -11.60 -13.13 19.01
C TYR A 363 -11.89 -12.49 20.37
N GLN A 364 -13.17 -12.36 20.77
CA GLN A 364 -13.60 -11.79 22.05
C GLN A 364 -13.06 -10.37 22.28
N LEU A 365 -13.01 -9.56 21.22
CA LEU A 365 -12.48 -8.18 21.23
C LEU A 365 -13.57 -7.11 21.32
N ILE A 366 -14.83 -7.52 21.27
CA ILE A 366 -16.02 -6.67 21.32
C ILE A 366 -16.95 -7.26 22.35
N ASP A 367 -17.50 -6.41 23.22
CA ASP A 367 -18.46 -6.80 24.25
C ASP A 367 -19.86 -7.15 23.70
#